data_AF-A0A9W7FEJ8-F1
#
_entry.id   AF-A0A9W7FEJ8-F1
#
_cell.length_a   1.000
_cell.length_b   1.000
_cell.length_c   1.000
_cell.angle_alpha   90.00
_cell.angle_beta   90.00
_cell.angle_gamma   90.00
#
_symmetry.space_group_name_H-M   'P 1'
#
loop_
_entity.id
_entity.type
_entity.pdbx_description
1 polymer ?
#
loop_
_entity_poly.entity_id
_entity_poly.type
_entity_poly.pdbx_seq_one_letter_code
_entity_poly.pdbx_strand_id
1 'polypeptide(L)'
;MYSFVLLVLVLVLVRPLESLVVGRLSRRDFALVSAAAAFVPLQPAFAASPISATDAVETLIASRAALAALLANWEKATIDCSVADVSRELLEQKNKEDLLEKAKTFALFDKDAAVMSCKEDNKKVRSFITRLKSLDKQFKSCAPLVSLKSDDLETYFDYVEKYSSAMSAADSASYRMSMDFASINSQKMDNTKNREEQELTGGGGAKDATRVSLQQALDYISAACDMI
;
A
#
# COMPACT_ATOMS: atom_id res chain seq x y z
N MET A 1 2.49 -5.15 38.54
CA MET A 1 2.81 -5.44 37.13
C MET A 1 2.03 -6.62 36.52
N TYR A 2 1.26 -7.41 37.28
CA TYR A 2 0.45 -8.52 36.72
C TYR A 2 -0.92 -8.11 36.14
N SER A 3 -1.42 -6.90 36.42
CA SER A 3 -2.77 -6.48 35.99
C SER A 3 -2.86 -6.11 34.50
N PHE A 4 -1.76 -5.61 33.92
CA PHE A 4 -1.75 -5.21 32.49
C PHE A 4 -1.67 -6.43 31.54
N VAL A 5 -1.07 -7.53 31.97
CA VAL A 5 -0.93 -8.74 31.13
C VAL A 5 -2.28 -9.46 30.97
N LEU A 6 -3.13 -9.43 32.00
CA LEU A 6 -4.46 -10.03 31.96
C LEU A 6 -5.43 -9.26 31.04
N LEU A 7 -5.29 -7.93 30.96
CA LEU A 7 -6.18 -7.09 30.15
C LEU A 7 -5.88 -7.22 28.64
N VAL A 8 -4.63 -7.43 28.26
CA VAL A 8 -4.24 -7.70 26.86
C VAL A 8 -4.70 -9.10 26.41
N LEU A 9 -4.70 -10.09 27.31
CA LEU A 9 -5.08 -11.46 26.96
C LEU A 9 -6.60 -11.64 26.76
N VAL A 10 -7.42 -10.83 27.44
CA VAL A 10 -8.89 -10.84 27.25
C VAL A 10 -9.30 -10.17 25.92
N LEU A 11 -8.56 -9.17 25.44
CA LEU A 11 -8.89 -8.49 24.17
C LEU A 11 -8.58 -9.32 22.92
N VAL A 12 -7.75 -10.37 23.01
CA VAL A 12 -7.43 -11.24 21.85
C VAL A 12 -8.51 -12.32 21.62
N LEU A 13 -9.33 -12.65 22.63
CA LEU A 13 -10.35 -13.70 22.51
C LEU A 13 -11.71 -13.23 21.94
N VAL A 14 -11.90 -11.93 21.71
CA VAL A 14 -13.12 -11.39 21.09
C VAL A 14 -12.82 -10.90 19.67
N ARG A 15 -12.43 -11.83 18.80
CA ARG A 15 -12.54 -11.61 17.34
C ARG A 15 -13.71 -12.44 16.81
N PRO A 16 -14.82 -11.80 16.39
CA PRO A 16 -15.86 -12.53 15.71
C PRO A 16 -15.32 -13.04 14.36
N LEU A 17 -15.42 -14.35 14.17
CA LEU A 17 -15.33 -14.99 12.86
C LEU A 17 -16.57 -14.56 12.06
N GLU A 18 -16.42 -13.54 11.23
CA GLU A 18 -17.37 -13.28 10.14
C GLU A 18 -16.73 -13.68 8.81
N SER A 19 -16.79 -14.98 8.55
CA SER A 19 -16.66 -15.54 7.21
C SER A 19 -17.97 -15.29 6.45
N LEU A 20 -18.06 -14.17 5.73
CA LEU A 20 -19.14 -13.95 4.77
C LEU A 20 -18.73 -14.49 3.40
N VAL A 21 -19.31 -15.64 3.09
CA VAL A 21 -19.40 -16.27 1.78
C VAL A 21 -20.04 -15.30 0.80
N VAL A 22 -19.25 -14.77 -0.15
CA VAL A 22 -19.79 -14.02 -1.29
C VAL A 22 -20.31 -15.02 -2.31
N GLY A 23 -21.60 -15.33 -2.22
CA GLY A 23 -22.33 -16.02 -3.28
C GLY A 23 -22.42 -15.14 -4.53
N ARG A 24 -22.00 -15.66 -5.68
CA ARG A 24 -22.25 -15.07 -7.00
C ARG A 24 -23.76 -15.05 -7.25
N LEU A 25 -24.41 -13.90 -7.06
CA LEU A 25 -25.77 -13.69 -7.53
C LEU A 25 -25.75 -13.26 -9.00
N SER A 26 -26.45 -14.07 -9.79
CA SER A 26 -26.64 -13.96 -11.24
C SER A 26 -27.43 -12.69 -11.59
N ARG A 27 -26.92 -11.92 -12.56
CA ARG A 27 -27.63 -10.81 -13.21
C ARG A 27 -28.72 -11.36 -14.12
N ARG A 28 -29.92 -11.59 -13.62
CA ARG A 28 -31.17 -11.48 -14.37
C ARG A 28 -32.32 -11.64 -13.39
N ASP A 29 -33.29 -10.75 -13.53
CA ASP A 29 -34.56 -10.70 -12.82
C ASP A 29 -34.52 -9.99 -11.45
N PHE A 30 -34.62 -8.66 -11.49
CA PHE A 30 -35.27 -7.92 -10.40
C PHE A 30 -36.38 -7.05 -10.98
N ALA A 31 -37.59 -7.58 -10.84
CA ALA A 31 -38.85 -6.90 -11.09
C ALA A 31 -39.08 -5.80 -10.04
N LEU A 32 -39.84 -4.79 -10.47
CA LEU A 32 -40.46 -3.73 -9.69
C LEU A 32 -40.93 -4.22 -8.31
N VAL A 33 -40.27 -3.76 -7.24
CA VAL A 33 -40.79 -3.84 -5.87
C VAL A 33 -41.03 -2.42 -5.38
N SER A 34 -42.29 -2.15 -5.07
CA SER A 34 -42.84 -0.90 -4.58
C SER A 34 -42.09 -0.34 -3.37
N ALA A 35 -41.83 0.96 -3.42
CA ALA A 35 -41.17 1.73 -2.38
C ALA A 35 -42.02 1.84 -1.11
N ALA A 36 -41.65 1.07 -0.08
CA ALA A 36 -41.96 1.40 1.31
C ALA A 36 -40.77 2.22 1.84
N ALA A 37 -40.96 3.53 2.00
CA ALA A 37 -39.96 4.42 2.60
C ALA A 37 -39.83 4.09 4.09
N ALA A 38 -38.92 3.17 4.42
CA ALA A 38 -38.49 2.95 5.79
C ALA A 38 -37.75 4.21 6.27
N PHE A 39 -38.40 4.96 7.16
CA PHE A 39 -37.81 6.07 7.89
C PHE A 39 -36.70 5.49 8.78
N VAL A 40 -35.46 5.49 8.29
CA VAL A 40 -34.30 5.15 9.10
C VAL A 40 -34.09 6.31 10.07
N PRO A 41 -34.17 6.10 11.39
CA PRO A 41 -33.86 7.17 12.35
C PRO A 41 -32.41 7.61 12.13
N LEU A 42 -32.23 8.89 11.80
CA LEU A 42 -30.93 9.55 11.76
C LEU A 42 -30.27 9.31 13.12
N GLN A 43 -29.30 8.41 13.19
CA GLN A 43 -28.46 8.30 14.37
C GLN A 43 -27.72 9.65 14.52
N PRO A 44 -27.70 10.23 15.73
CA PRO A 44 -26.94 11.45 15.98
C PRO A 44 -25.48 11.16 15.61
N ALA A 45 -24.95 11.92 14.67
CA ALA A 45 -23.55 11.85 14.31
C ALA A 45 -22.74 12.06 15.58
N PHE A 46 -22.09 11.00 16.06
CA PHE A 46 -21.14 11.10 17.16
C PHE A 46 -20.07 12.10 16.70
N ALA A 47 -20.12 13.30 17.28
CA ALA A 47 -19.09 14.31 17.09
C ALA A 47 -17.78 13.68 17.59
N ALA A 48 -16.93 13.27 16.65
CA ALA A 48 -15.61 12.76 16.98
C ALA A 48 -14.92 13.82 17.85
N SER A 49 -14.47 13.41 19.04
CA SER A 49 -13.80 14.30 19.98
C SER A 49 -12.69 15.08 19.26
N PRO A 50 -12.55 16.40 19.50
CA PRO A 50 -11.48 17.18 18.89
C PRO A 50 -10.14 16.55 19.28
N ILE A 51 -9.28 16.32 18.28
CA ILE A 51 -7.94 15.77 18.48
C ILE A 51 -7.14 16.82 19.27
N SER A 52 -6.59 16.43 20.42
CA SER A 52 -5.70 17.29 21.20
C SER A 52 -4.48 17.69 20.37
N ALA A 53 -4.02 18.93 20.51
CA ALA A 53 -2.84 19.42 19.80
C ALA A 53 -1.59 18.59 20.15
N THR A 54 -1.45 18.14 21.40
CA THR A 54 -0.35 17.26 21.84
C THR A 54 -0.34 15.93 21.08
N ASP A 55 -1.51 15.28 20.99
CA ASP A 55 -1.65 13.98 20.35
C ASP A 55 -1.44 14.09 18.83
N ALA A 56 -1.83 15.24 18.25
CA ALA A 56 -1.58 15.55 16.85
C ALA A 56 -0.07 15.67 16.57
N VAL A 57 0.68 16.36 17.42
CA VAL A 57 2.14 16.48 17.30
C VAL A 57 2.82 15.12 17.40
N GLU A 58 2.46 14.30 18.39
CA GLU A 58 2.99 12.94 18.52
C GLU A 58 2.70 12.08 17.28
N THR A 59 1.49 12.22 16.72
CA THR A 59 1.10 11.53 15.49
C THR A 59 1.93 11.98 14.28
N LEU A 60 2.22 13.27 14.15
CA LEU A 60 3.06 13.81 13.08
C LEU A 60 4.51 13.32 13.20
N ILE A 61 5.08 13.32 14.40
CA ILE A 61 6.43 12.80 14.67
C ILE A 61 6.51 11.30 14.34
N ALA A 62 5.52 10.52 14.79
CA ALA A 62 5.45 9.10 14.47
C ALA A 62 5.33 8.86 12.95
N SER A 63 4.54 9.69 12.26
CA SER A 63 4.36 9.62 10.80
C SER A 63 5.64 9.95 10.04
N ARG A 64 6.37 10.99 10.46
CA ARG A 64 7.70 11.37 9.94
C ARG A 64 8.68 10.21 10.10
N ALA A 65 8.77 9.62 11.29
CA ALA A 65 9.65 8.49 11.55
C ALA A 65 9.28 7.25 10.72
N ALA A 66 7.99 6.97 10.59
CA ALA A 66 7.50 5.85 9.82
C ALA A 66 7.79 6.03 8.31
N LEU A 67 7.63 7.24 7.77
CA LEU A 67 7.95 7.54 6.38
C LEU A 67 9.46 7.47 6.10
N ALA A 68 10.30 7.94 7.03
CA ALA A 68 11.75 7.74 6.96
C ALA A 68 12.14 6.25 6.98
N ALA A 69 11.50 5.45 7.84
CA ALA A 69 11.73 4.00 7.91
C ALA A 69 11.31 3.28 6.62
N LEU A 70 10.22 3.71 5.97
CA LEU A 70 9.80 3.19 4.67
C LEU A 70 10.87 3.47 3.60
N LEU A 71 11.36 4.70 3.53
CA LEU A 71 12.39 5.09 2.55
C LEU A 71 13.72 4.37 2.77
N ALA A 72 14.11 4.16 4.03
CA ALA A 72 15.31 3.41 4.38
C ALA A 72 15.20 1.92 3.98
N ASN A 73 13.98 1.36 3.96
CA ASN A 73 13.70 -0.04 3.62
C ASN A 73 13.00 -0.19 2.27
N TRP A 74 13.16 0.79 1.37
CA TRP A 74 12.41 0.86 0.12
C TRP A 74 12.46 -0.44 -0.69
N GLU A 75 13.65 -0.98 -0.94
CA GLU A 75 13.83 -2.21 -1.73
C GLU A 75 13.10 -3.42 -1.12
N LYS A 76 13.13 -3.56 0.20
CA LYS A 76 12.42 -4.65 0.91
C LYS A 76 10.90 -4.44 0.91
N ALA A 77 10.46 -3.19 0.85
CA ALA A 77 9.04 -2.86 0.82
C ALA A 77 8.43 -3.06 -0.57
N THR A 78 9.22 -2.87 -1.63
CA THR A 78 8.77 -3.01 -3.03
C THR A 78 9.01 -4.38 -3.64
N ILE A 79 9.92 -5.19 -3.11
CA ILE A 79 10.21 -6.54 -3.63
C ILE A 79 9.54 -7.58 -2.73
N ASP A 80 8.57 -8.32 -3.26
CA ASP A 80 7.95 -9.46 -2.60
C ASP A 80 8.47 -10.75 -3.21
N CYS A 81 9.37 -11.42 -2.48
CA CYS A 81 9.91 -12.71 -2.88
C CYS A 81 9.06 -13.81 -2.26
N SER A 82 8.21 -14.44 -3.07
CA SER A 82 7.53 -15.67 -2.68
C SER A 82 8.31 -16.87 -3.20
N VAL A 83 8.30 -17.95 -2.43
CA VAL A 83 8.71 -19.26 -2.94
C VAL A 83 7.69 -19.62 -4.02
N ALA A 84 8.14 -19.80 -5.26
CA ALA A 84 7.25 -20.20 -6.32
C ALA A 84 6.71 -21.59 -5.99
N ASP A 85 5.41 -21.69 -5.69
CA ASP A 85 4.75 -22.96 -5.47
C ASP A 85 4.68 -23.66 -6.83
N VAL A 86 5.59 -24.58 -7.08
CA VAL A 86 5.60 -25.38 -8.31
C VAL A 86 4.31 -26.18 -8.32
N SER A 87 3.46 -25.94 -9.32
CA SER A 87 2.15 -26.59 -9.38
C SER A 87 2.32 -28.10 -9.33
N ARG A 88 1.66 -28.75 -8.35
CA ARG A 88 1.75 -30.20 -8.13
C ARG A 88 1.37 -31.03 -9.36
N GLU A 89 0.51 -30.49 -10.23
CA GLU A 89 0.13 -31.10 -11.51
C GLU A 89 1.32 -31.24 -12.48
N LEU A 90 2.28 -30.32 -12.45
CA LEU A 90 3.54 -30.47 -13.20
C LEU A 90 4.46 -31.52 -12.56
N LEU A 91 4.27 -31.89 -11.30
CA LEU A 91 5.03 -32.96 -10.64
C LEU A 91 4.39 -34.35 -10.82
N GLU A 92 3.22 -34.46 -11.44
CA GLU A 92 2.61 -35.76 -11.73
C GLU A 92 3.40 -36.53 -12.80
N GLN A 93 3.61 -37.83 -12.57
CA GLN A 93 4.59 -38.69 -13.24
C GLN A 93 4.51 -38.75 -14.78
N LYS A 94 3.42 -38.28 -15.40
CA LYS A 94 3.18 -38.45 -16.84
C LYS A 94 4.01 -37.51 -17.73
N ASN A 95 4.54 -36.40 -17.22
CA ASN A 95 5.33 -35.43 -17.99
C ASN A 95 6.79 -35.29 -17.52
N LYS A 96 7.29 -36.27 -16.77
CA LYS A 96 8.58 -36.17 -16.07
C LYS A 96 9.77 -36.05 -17.02
N GLU A 97 9.71 -36.68 -18.19
CA GLU A 97 10.77 -36.68 -19.20
C GLU A 97 10.84 -35.33 -19.94
N ASP A 98 9.70 -34.83 -20.43
CA ASP A 98 9.58 -33.50 -21.06
C ASP A 98 9.98 -32.36 -20.11
N LEU A 99 9.66 -32.50 -18.82
CA LEU A 99 10.05 -31.54 -17.79
C LEU A 99 11.55 -31.56 -17.51
N LEU A 100 12.19 -32.72 -17.48
CA LEU A 100 13.64 -32.82 -17.30
C LEU A 100 14.39 -32.24 -18.50
N GLU A 101 13.84 -32.36 -19.70
CA GLU A 101 14.45 -31.79 -20.91
C GLU A 101 14.32 -30.27 -20.94
N LYS A 102 13.12 -29.72 -20.64
CA LYS A 102 12.91 -28.27 -20.54
C LYS A 102 13.63 -27.65 -19.32
N ALA A 103 13.68 -28.35 -18.19
CA ALA A 103 14.39 -27.93 -16.99
C ALA A 103 15.93 -28.00 -17.12
N LYS A 104 16.47 -28.75 -18.08
CA LYS A 104 17.91 -28.66 -18.41
C LYS A 104 18.24 -27.39 -19.19
N THR A 105 17.33 -26.94 -20.06
CA THR A 105 17.51 -25.71 -20.85
C THR A 105 17.27 -24.43 -20.06
N PHE A 106 16.36 -24.45 -19.08
CA PHE A 106 16.19 -23.36 -18.12
C PHE A 106 16.91 -23.79 -16.83
N ALA A 107 18.03 -23.17 -16.48
CA ALA A 107 18.84 -23.44 -15.28
C ALA A 107 18.12 -23.17 -13.93
N LEU A 108 16.82 -23.46 -13.86
CA LEU A 108 15.87 -23.05 -12.84
C LEU A 108 15.55 -24.18 -11.85
N PHE A 109 16.09 -25.38 -12.02
CA PHE A 109 15.80 -26.53 -11.17
C PHE A 109 17.08 -27.20 -10.69
N ASP A 110 17.90 -26.47 -9.92
CA ASP A 110 18.84 -27.13 -9.03
C ASP A 110 18.03 -27.83 -7.92
N LYS A 111 18.23 -29.15 -7.78
CA LYS A 111 17.40 -30.03 -6.94
C LYS A 111 17.33 -29.64 -5.46
N ASP A 112 18.26 -28.82 -4.99
CA ASP A 112 18.39 -28.44 -3.58
C ASP A 112 18.10 -26.95 -3.31
N ALA A 113 17.79 -26.15 -4.35
CA ALA A 113 17.53 -24.72 -4.22
C ALA A 113 16.05 -24.42 -4.50
N ALA A 114 15.31 -23.98 -3.47
CA ALA A 114 13.95 -23.48 -3.64
C ALA A 114 13.97 -22.26 -4.59
N VAL A 115 13.24 -22.34 -5.70
CA VAL A 115 13.14 -21.24 -6.67
C VAL A 115 12.33 -20.11 -6.03
N MET A 116 13.02 -19.07 -5.60
CA MET A 116 12.39 -17.83 -5.15
C MET A 116 12.02 -16.99 -6.38
N SER A 117 10.73 -16.74 -6.56
CA SER A 117 10.25 -15.79 -7.55
C SER A 117 10.05 -14.45 -6.86
N CYS A 118 10.98 -13.53 -7.05
CA CYS A 118 10.83 -12.15 -6.60
C CYS A 118 9.99 -11.36 -7.60
N LYS A 119 8.88 -10.80 -7.13
CA LYS A 119 8.03 -9.90 -7.88
C LYS A 119 8.06 -8.53 -7.22
N GLU A 120 8.19 -7.47 -8.02
CA GLU A 120 7.96 -6.13 -7.50
C GLU A 120 6.46 -5.94 -7.22
N ASP A 121 6.11 -5.67 -5.96
CA ASP A 121 4.74 -5.38 -5.50
C ASP A 121 4.74 -4.09 -4.67
N ASN A 122 3.95 -3.10 -5.11
CA ASN A 122 3.81 -1.81 -4.44
C ASN A 122 2.65 -1.80 -3.42
N LYS A 123 1.90 -2.89 -3.22
CA LYS A 123 0.74 -2.90 -2.29
C LYS A 123 1.10 -2.43 -0.88
N LYS A 124 2.28 -2.81 -0.36
CA LYS A 124 2.75 -2.40 0.97
C LYS A 124 2.96 -0.88 1.04
N VAL A 125 3.65 -0.32 0.06
CA VAL A 125 3.91 1.13 -0.06
C VAL A 125 2.60 1.90 -0.22
N ARG A 126 1.69 1.46 -1.10
CA ARG A 126 0.38 2.13 -1.30
C ARG A 126 -0.52 2.10 -0.08
N SER A 127 -0.57 0.98 0.64
CA SER A 127 -1.30 0.87 1.92
C SER A 127 -0.75 1.87 2.93
N PHE A 128 0.58 2.07 2.93
CA PHE A 128 1.24 3.02 3.80
C PHE A 128 0.94 4.47 3.42
N ILE A 129 1.04 4.83 2.14
CA ILE A 129 0.68 6.15 1.59
C ILE A 129 -0.75 6.54 1.98
N THR A 130 -1.69 5.61 1.83
CA THR A 130 -3.11 5.84 2.13
C THR A 130 -3.33 6.24 3.59
N ARG A 131 -2.57 5.67 4.54
CA ARG A 131 -2.68 6.03 5.97
C ARG A 131 -2.09 7.40 6.27
N LEU A 132 -0.99 7.76 5.60
CA LEU A 132 -0.30 9.02 5.80
C LEU A 132 -1.01 10.21 5.12
N LYS A 133 -1.79 9.96 4.07
CA LYS A 133 -2.57 11.01 3.40
C LYS A 133 -3.61 11.66 4.33
N SER A 134 -4.06 10.97 5.38
CA SER A 134 -5.09 11.48 6.30
C SER A 134 -4.57 12.37 7.45
N LEU A 135 -3.38 12.98 7.30
CA LEU A 135 -2.77 13.81 8.35
C LEU A 135 -3.24 15.28 8.38
N ASP A 136 -4.08 15.70 7.42
CA ASP A 136 -4.57 17.08 7.33
C ASP A 136 -5.25 17.57 8.62
N LYS A 137 -5.94 16.67 9.34
CA LYS A 137 -6.60 17.01 10.60
C LYS A 137 -5.58 17.32 11.69
N GLN A 138 -4.51 16.55 11.75
CA GLN A 138 -3.42 16.71 12.71
C GLN A 138 -2.66 18.01 12.44
N PHE A 139 -2.37 18.32 11.18
CA PHE A 139 -1.76 19.61 10.83
C PHE A 139 -2.63 20.80 11.23
N LYS A 140 -3.94 20.73 11.03
CA LYS A 140 -4.88 21.78 11.46
C LYS A 140 -4.93 21.90 12.99
N SER A 141 -4.91 20.79 13.72
CA SER A 141 -4.86 20.79 15.19
C SER A 141 -3.56 21.39 15.75
N CYS A 142 -2.45 21.36 15.00
CA CYS A 142 -1.17 21.93 15.43
C CYS A 142 -1.01 23.43 15.14
N ALA A 143 -1.86 24.02 14.27
CA ALA A 143 -1.77 25.43 13.88
C ALA A 143 -1.69 26.42 15.07
N PRO A 144 -2.45 26.25 16.18
CA PRO A 144 -2.33 27.15 17.34
C PRO A 144 -0.97 27.10 18.03
N LEU A 145 -0.26 25.97 17.98
CA LEU A 145 1.08 25.84 18.56
C LEU A 145 2.11 26.60 17.74
N VAL A 146 1.98 26.55 16.41
CA VAL A 146 2.83 27.32 15.49
C VAL A 146 2.65 28.82 15.73
N SER A 147 1.40 29.30 15.86
CA SER A 147 1.12 30.71 16.16
C SER A 147 1.72 31.21 17.49
N LEU A 148 2.03 30.31 18.42
CA LEU A 148 2.69 30.67 19.69
C LEU A 148 4.22 30.73 19.55
N LYS A 149 4.80 29.97 18.63
CA LYS A 149 6.25 29.83 18.45
C LYS A 149 6.82 30.75 17.36
N SER A 150 6.08 30.95 16.28
CA SER A 150 6.47 31.76 15.14
C SER A 150 5.27 32.52 14.57
N ASP A 151 5.46 33.78 14.17
CA ASP A 151 4.43 34.57 13.49
C ASP A 151 4.19 34.12 12.03
N ASP A 152 5.02 33.23 11.48
CA ASP A 152 4.98 32.77 10.09
C ASP A 152 4.01 31.60 9.86
N LEU A 153 2.75 31.77 10.25
CA LEU A 153 1.70 30.75 10.06
C LEU A 153 1.46 30.42 8.56
N GLU A 154 1.67 31.39 7.69
CA GLU A 154 1.55 31.23 6.23
C GLU A 154 2.56 30.22 5.68
N THR A 155 3.82 30.32 6.10
CA THR A 155 4.90 29.39 5.73
C THR A 155 4.61 27.96 6.20
N TYR A 156 4.02 27.80 7.39
CA TYR A 156 3.59 26.50 7.88
C TYR A 156 2.54 25.87 6.97
N PHE A 157 1.50 26.62 6.59
CA PHE A 157 0.47 26.10 5.69
C PHE A 157 1.00 25.81 4.28
N ASP A 158 1.96 26.59 3.78
CA ASP A 158 2.66 26.28 2.52
C ASP A 158 3.38 24.91 2.59
N TYR A 159 4.05 24.59 3.71
CA TYR A 159 4.63 23.25 3.89
C TYR A 159 3.58 22.14 3.97
N VAL A 160 2.44 22.39 4.62
CA VAL A 160 1.33 21.42 4.71
C VAL A 160 0.72 21.15 3.32
N GLU A 161 0.53 22.19 2.50
CA GLU A 161 0.04 22.05 1.14
C GLU A 161 1.04 21.32 0.24
N LYS A 162 2.32 21.68 0.32
CA LYS A 162 3.40 20.98 -0.39
C LYS A 162 3.50 19.51 0.02
N TYR A 163 3.34 19.19 1.29
CA TYR A 163 3.25 17.81 1.79
C TYR A 163 2.06 17.07 1.15
N SER A 164 0.86 17.64 1.18
CA SER A 164 -0.35 17.02 0.63
C SER A 164 -0.26 16.80 -0.89
N SER A 165 0.33 17.77 -1.60
CA SER A 165 0.64 17.68 -3.02
C SER A 165 1.64 16.56 -3.31
N ALA A 166 2.76 16.49 -2.59
CA ALA A 166 3.78 15.45 -2.74
C ALA A 166 3.23 14.05 -2.43
N MET A 167 2.41 13.91 -1.38
CA MET A 167 1.74 12.64 -1.05
C MET A 167 0.75 12.20 -2.13
N SER A 168 0.04 13.15 -2.74
CA SER A 168 -0.88 12.87 -3.86
C SER A 168 -0.12 12.48 -5.13
N ALA A 169 1.03 13.12 -5.40
CA ALA A 169 1.94 12.73 -6.48
C ALA A 169 2.48 11.30 -6.27
N ALA A 170 2.93 10.97 -5.05
CA ALA A 170 3.38 9.64 -4.67
C ALA A 170 2.28 8.57 -4.85
N ASP A 171 1.05 8.86 -4.41
CA ASP A 171 -0.11 7.96 -4.58
C ASP A 171 -0.36 7.68 -6.07
N SER A 172 -0.38 8.73 -6.91
CA SER A 172 -0.58 8.60 -8.35
C SER A 172 0.52 7.81 -9.07
N ALA A 173 1.79 8.01 -8.67
CA ALA A 173 2.94 7.29 -9.22
C ALA A 173 2.91 5.81 -8.80
N SER A 174 2.57 5.54 -7.52
CA SER A 174 2.45 4.18 -7.00
C SER A 174 1.35 3.37 -7.71
N TYR A 175 0.28 4.05 -8.14
CA TYR A 175 -0.81 3.41 -8.89
C TYR A 175 -0.36 2.92 -10.26
N ARG A 176 0.47 3.71 -10.95
CA ARG A 176 1.02 3.35 -12.28
C ARG A 176 1.90 2.11 -12.21
N MET A 177 2.73 2.00 -11.18
CA MET A 177 3.59 0.83 -10.95
C MET A 177 2.81 -0.49 -10.86
N SER A 178 1.56 -0.45 -10.38
CA SER A 178 0.74 -1.66 -10.26
C SER A 178 0.15 -2.15 -11.59
N MET A 179 0.06 -1.29 -12.61
CA MET A 179 -0.60 -1.62 -13.89
C MET A 179 0.36 -2.25 -14.90
N ASP A 180 1.64 -1.90 -14.86
CA ASP A 180 2.61 -2.28 -15.90
C ASP A 180 2.91 -3.79 -15.96
N PHE A 181 2.61 -4.57 -14.91
CA PHE A 181 2.81 -6.02 -14.93
C PHE A 181 1.63 -6.83 -15.52
N ALA A 182 0.43 -6.24 -15.63
CA ALA A 182 -0.73 -6.96 -16.14
C ALA A 182 -0.77 -7.03 -17.68
N SER A 183 -0.15 -6.07 -18.37
CA SER A 183 -0.14 -5.96 -19.83
C SER A 183 0.99 -6.75 -20.51
N ILE A 184 2.09 -7.05 -19.80
CA ILE A 184 3.25 -7.76 -20.39
C ILE A 184 2.99 -9.26 -20.57
N ASN A 185 2.06 -9.86 -19.82
CA ASN A 185 1.73 -11.30 -19.94
C ASN A 185 0.57 -11.62 -20.89
N SER A 186 -0.04 -10.64 -21.57
CA SER A 186 -1.18 -10.88 -22.47
C SER A 186 -0.87 -10.73 -23.97
N GLN A 187 0.36 -10.37 -24.34
CA GLN A 187 0.78 -10.49 -25.73
C GLN A 187 1.00 -11.97 -26.06
N LYS A 188 0.01 -12.56 -26.74
CA LYS A 188 0.15 -13.84 -27.45
C LYS A 188 1.51 -13.85 -28.16
N MET A 189 2.34 -14.85 -27.85
CA MET A 189 3.50 -15.20 -28.64
C MET A 189 3.03 -15.60 -30.04
N ASP A 190 2.87 -14.64 -30.93
CA ASP A 190 2.84 -14.91 -32.36
C ASP A 190 4.30 -14.90 -32.84
N ASN A 191 4.81 -16.10 -33.10
CA ASN A 191 6.18 -16.34 -33.52
C ASN A 191 6.44 -15.72 -34.88
N THR A 192 7.00 -14.52 -34.98
CA THR A 192 7.81 -14.18 -36.15
C THR A 192 8.86 -13.10 -35.86
N LYS A 193 10.12 -13.55 -35.81
CA LYS A 193 11.36 -12.86 -36.21
C LYS A 193 11.34 -11.33 -36.13
N ASN A 194 11.75 -10.81 -34.98
CA ASN A 194 12.58 -9.60 -34.80
C ASN A 194 12.76 -9.40 -33.29
N ARG A 195 13.74 -10.12 -32.73
CA ARG A 195 14.07 -10.10 -31.29
C ARG A 195 15.50 -9.58 -31.14
N GLU A 196 15.68 -8.31 -31.46
CA GLU A 196 16.82 -7.53 -31.00
C GLU A 196 16.25 -6.38 -30.16
N GLU A 197 16.70 -6.34 -28.90
CA GLU A 197 16.53 -5.23 -27.96
C GLU A 197 15.11 -4.74 -27.67
N GLN A 198 14.27 -5.61 -27.10
CA GLN A 198 13.22 -5.12 -26.21
C GLN A 198 13.86 -4.87 -24.84
N GLU A 199 14.45 -3.68 -24.68
CA GLU A 199 14.97 -3.20 -23.41
C GLU A 199 13.90 -3.35 -22.30
N LEU A 200 14.30 -3.98 -21.19
CA LEU A 200 13.55 -4.08 -19.93
C LEU A 200 13.44 -2.72 -19.19
N THR A 201 13.51 -1.59 -19.90
CA THR A 201 13.63 -0.23 -19.34
C THR A 201 12.31 0.41 -18.90
N GLY A 202 11.16 -0.25 -19.11
CA GLY A 202 9.83 0.35 -18.91
C GLY A 202 9.38 0.58 -17.45
N GLY A 203 9.99 -0.06 -16.44
CA GLY A 203 9.49 -0.03 -15.06
C GLY A 203 10.20 0.91 -14.08
N GLY A 204 11.44 1.33 -14.40
CA GLY A 204 12.29 2.05 -13.44
C GLY A 204 11.79 3.46 -13.09
N GLY A 205 11.32 4.21 -14.10
CA GLY A 205 10.96 5.62 -13.93
C GLY A 205 9.79 5.85 -12.94
N ALA A 206 8.82 4.93 -12.88
CA ALA A 206 7.70 5.06 -11.94
C ALA A 206 8.10 4.76 -10.48
N LYS A 207 9.04 3.82 -10.28
CA LYS A 207 9.62 3.51 -8.96
C LYS A 207 10.36 4.71 -8.40
N ASP A 208 11.22 5.31 -9.22
CA ASP A 208 12.02 6.45 -8.82
C ASP A 208 11.14 7.68 -8.57
N ALA A 209 10.13 7.94 -9.42
CA ALA A 209 9.19 9.04 -9.22
C ALA A 209 8.40 8.95 -7.90
N THR A 210 7.96 7.74 -7.53
CA THR A 210 7.25 7.51 -6.25
C THR A 210 8.19 7.79 -5.08
N ARG A 211 9.42 7.28 -5.13
CA ARG A 211 10.42 7.47 -4.07
C ARG A 211 10.80 8.94 -3.91
N VAL A 212 11.00 9.66 -5.01
CA VAL A 212 11.31 11.10 -5.00
C VAL A 212 10.17 11.90 -4.36
N SER A 213 8.92 11.61 -4.74
CA SER A 213 7.74 12.29 -4.18
C SER A 213 7.60 12.04 -2.67
N LEU A 214 7.89 10.81 -2.22
CA LEU A 214 7.91 10.49 -0.79
C LEU A 214 9.06 11.18 -0.05
N GLN A 215 10.24 11.28 -0.65
CA GLN A 215 11.35 12.03 -0.05
C GLN A 215 10.99 13.50 0.14
N GLN A 216 10.40 14.13 -0.89
CA GLN A 216 9.90 15.51 -0.77
C GLN A 216 8.85 15.64 0.34
N ALA A 217 7.92 14.69 0.44
CA ALA A 217 6.95 14.66 1.54
C ALA A 217 7.64 14.55 2.92
N LEU A 218 8.72 13.76 3.04
CA LEU A 218 9.52 13.68 4.28
C LEU A 218 10.13 15.02 4.66
N ASP A 219 10.65 15.74 3.67
CA ASP A 219 11.32 17.00 3.88
C ASP A 219 10.30 18.07 4.32
N TYR A 220 9.12 18.11 3.69
CA TYR A 220 8.04 19.04 4.06
C TYR A 220 7.43 18.75 5.44
N ILE A 221 7.17 17.47 5.77
CA ILE A 221 6.66 17.14 7.12
C ILE A 221 7.72 17.44 8.19
N SER A 222 9.00 17.27 7.88
CA SER A 222 10.08 17.62 8.80
C SER A 222 10.13 19.12 9.05
N ALA A 223 10.11 19.93 7.98
CA ALA A 223 10.07 21.39 8.08
C ALA A 223 8.83 21.89 8.87
N ALA A 224 7.65 21.32 8.59
CA ALA A 224 6.43 21.64 9.32
C ALA A 224 6.53 21.26 10.82
N CYS A 225 7.12 20.11 11.15
CA CYS A 225 7.33 19.69 12.54
C CYS A 225 8.31 20.59 13.29
N ASP A 226 9.34 21.12 12.62
CA ASP A 226 10.35 21.97 13.27
C ASP A 226 9.76 23.37 13.62
N MET A 227 8.69 23.79 12.94
CA MET A 227 7.92 25.02 13.23
C MET A 227 6.93 24.87 14.38
N ILE A 228 6.59 23.64 14.78
CA ILE A 228 5.77 23.35 15.98
C ILE A 228 6.67 23.40 17.22
#